data_AF-A0A1W1D1D3-F1
#
_entry.id   AF-A0A1W1D1D3-F1
#
_cell.length_a   1.000
_cell.length_b   1.000
_cell.length_c   1.000
_cell.angle_alpha   90.00
_cell.angle_beta   90.00
_cell.angle_gamma   90.00
#
_symmetry.space_group_name_H-M   'P 1'
#
loop_
_entity.id
_entity.type
_entity.pdbx_description
1 polymer ?
#
loop_
_entity_poly.entity_id
_entity_poly.type
_entity_poly.pdbx_seq_one_letter_code
_entity_poly.pdbx_strand_id
1 'polypeptide(L)'
;MQKEDNFKGLESRHEEDQKRYEELVASRRELRDNLRKEFESDITKYFTPDEIEALEVAEAKDVVKIVLDKANEFITEKVDEHDAEIKKFKEVLDENNRNLESMSARERFMAKHPEVDMDAFEDFGAYDVQPRKMNELQDLPIDERLEELLNLFNAQNGTKDDEKKELPDDVDDVAGATGDIDKGEANSRVDDNFAENYGQNR
;
A
#
# COMPACT_ATOMS: atom_id res chain seq x y z
N MET A 1 -3.30 20.56 19.91
CA MET A 1 -2.38 20.35 21.04
C MET A 1 -2.02 18.88 21.27
N GLN A 2 -2.83 17.99 21.87
CA GLN A 2 -2.36 16.59 22.10
C GLN A 2 -2.04 15.77 20.84
N LYS A 3 -2.72 16.02 19.70
CA LYS A 3 -2.46 15.28 18.43
C LYS A 3 -1.17 15.76 17.72
N GLU A 4 -0.88 17.06 17.75
CA GLU A 4 0.33 17.64 17.15
C GLU A 4 1.61 17.23 17.90
N ASP A 5 1.53 17.10 19.23
CA ASP A 5 2.65 16.61 20.04
C ASP A 5 2.94 15.12 19.76
N ASN A 6 1.91 14.33 19.41
CA ASN A 6 2.08 12.93 19.02
C ASN A 6 2.71 12.79 17.62
N PHE A 7 2.32 13.63 16.66
CA PHE A 7 2.86 13.58 15.30
C PHE A 7 4.35 14.00 15.24
N LYS A 8 4.74 15.08 15.92
CA LYS A 8 6.16 15.47 16.05
C LYS A 8 7.01 14.41 16.76
N GLY A 9 6.43 13.73 17.75
CA GLY A 9 7.08 12.61 18.41
C GLY A 9 7.29 11.40 17.49
N LEU A 10 6.40 11.19 16.52
CA LEU A 10 6.50 10.16 15.49
C LEU A 10 7.56 10.51 14.44
N GLU A 11 7.62 11.74 13.95
CA GLU A 11 8.67 12.22 13.04
C GLU A 11 10.06 12.05 13.65
N SER A 12 10.24 12.49 14.91
CA SER A 12 11.54 12.36 15.59
C SER A 12 11.97 10.89 15.78
N ARG A 13 11.02 9.99 16.09
CA ARG A 13 11.32 8.55 16.20
C ARG A 13 11.65 7.94 14.85
N HIS A 14 10.98 8.40 13.80
CA HIS A 14 11.25 7.96 12.43
C HIS A 14 12.67 8.34 11.98
N GLU A 15 13.12 9.56 12.27
CA GLU A 15 14.50 9.99 12.01
C GLU A 15 15.52 9.13 12.78
N GLU A 16 15.23 8.82 14.05
CA GLU A 16 16.07 7.93 14.88
C GLU A 16 16.13 6.50 14.29
N ASP A 17 14.99 5.95 13.86
CA ASP A 17 14.92 4.63 13.25
C ASP A 17 15.68 4.60 11.91
N GLN A 18 15.54 5.64 11.07
CA GLN A 18 16.27 5.77 9.81
C GLN A 18 17.78 5.78 10.05
N LYS A 19 18.24 6.57 11.02
CA LYS A 19 19.65 6.62 11.39
C LYS A 19 20.15 5.26 11.90
N ARG A 20 19.36 4.59 12.74
CA ARG A 20 19.70 3.25 13.25
C ARG A 20 19.79 2.22 12.13
N TYR A 21 18.90 2.27 11.13
CA TYR A 21 18.99 1.42 9.95
C TYR A 21 20.30 1.64 9.18
N GLU A 22 20.70 2.91 8.98
CA GLU A 22 21.97 3.24 8.33
C GLU A 22 23.18 2.73 9.11
N GLU A 23 23.16 2.84 10.44
CA GLU A 23 24.18 2.29 11.33
C GLU A 23 24.27 0.76 11.24
N LEU A 24 23.15 0.04 11.17
CA LEU A 24 23.13 -1.41 10.99
C LEU A 24 23.73 -1.82 9.63
N VAL A 25 23.37 -1.13 8.55
CA VAL A 25 23.91 -1.39 7.21
C VAL A 25 25.42 -1.11 7.17
N ALA A 26 25.87 -0.02 7.80
CA ALA A 26 27.29 0.31 7.91
C ALA A 26 28.05 -0.75 8.72
N SER A 27 27.53 -1.14 9.89
CA SER A 27 28.13 -2.18 10.74
C SER A 27 28.25 -3.52 10.01
N ARG A 28 27.22 -3.92 9.24
CA ARG A 28 27.27 -5.12 8.41
C ARG A 28 28.36 -5.05 7.34
N ARG A 29 28.55 -3.89 6.72
CA ARG A 29 29.63 -3.69 5.74
C ARG A 29 31.00 -3.80 6.39
N GLU A 30 31.20 -3.15 7.53
CA GLU A 30 32.45 -3.23 8.28
C GLU A 30 32.76 -4.65 8.75
N LEU A 31 31.74 -5.39 9.24
CA LEU A 31 31.87 -6.79 9.60
C LEU A 31 32.37 -7.63 8.42
N ARG A 32 31.74 -7.49 7.26
CA ARG A 32 32.14 -8.21 6.05
C ARG A 32 33.59 -7.88 5.65
N ASP A 33 33.99 -6.62 5.72
CA ASP A 33 35.37 -6.23 5.38
C ASP A 33 36.39 -6.76 6.39
N ASN A 34 36.02 -6.83 7.68
CA ASN A 34 36.85 -7.42 8.72
C ASN A 34 36.98 -8.94 8.56
N LEU A 35 35.88 -9.64 8.24
CA LEU A 35 35.90 -11.09 7.97
C LEU A 35 36.75 -11.42 6.76
N ARG A 36 36.74 -10.58 5.71
CA ARG A 36 37.64 -10.72 4.56
C ARG A 36 39.10 -10.66 4.98
N LYS A 37 39.47 -9.64 5.77
CA LYS A 37 40.84 -9.48 6.27
C LYS A 37 41.24 -10.63 7.18
N GLU A 38 40.33 -11.13 8.01
CA GLU A 38 40.54 -12.30 8.87
C GLU A 38 40.85 -13.53 8.02
N PHE A 39 40.00 -13.80 7.02
CA PHE A 39 40.19 -14.91 6.09
C PHE A 39 41.52 -14.81 5.34
N GLU A 40 41.85 -13.62 4.81
CA GLU A 40 43.11 -13.38 4.09
C GLU A 40 44.36 -13.52 4.98
N SER A 41 44.25 -13.24 6.28
CA SER A 41 45.39 -13.28 7.22
C SER A 41 45.89 -14.70 7.49
N ASP A 42 45.00 -15.70 7.44
CA ASP A 42 45.34 -17.11 7.65
C ASP A 42 44.35 -18.00 6.88
N ILE A 43 44.48 -17.98 5.55
CA ILE A 43 43.62 -18.75 4.64
C ILE A 43 43.62 -20.23 5.02
N THR A 44 44.79 -20.78 5.37
CA THR A 44 44.98 -22.21 5.68
C THR A 44 44.17 -22.69 6.88
N LYS A 45 43.86 -21.82 7.85
CA LYS A 45 43.02 -22.15 9.01
C LYS A 45 41.62 -22.63 8.65
N TYR A 46 41.12 -22.24 7.47
CA TYR A 46 39.76 -22.55 7.02
C TYR A 46 39.70 -23.77 6.10
N PHE A 47 40.83 -24.46 5.89
CA PHE A 47 40.92 -25.69 5.11
C PHE A 47 41.37 -26.85 5.99
N THR A 48 40.85 -28.03 5.70
CA THR A 48 41.36 -29.28 6.25
C THR A 48 42.71 -29.64 5.61
N PRO A 49 43.52 -30.49 6.26
CA PRO A 49 44.78 -30.96 5.67
C PRO A 49 44.60 -31.58 4.28
N ASP A 50 43.57 -32.41 4.09
CA ASP A 50 43.28 -33.05 2.81
C ASP A 50 42.90 -32.02 1.71
N GLU A 51 42.19 -30.95 2.07
CA GLU A 51 41.88 -29.85 1.15
C GLU A 51 43.12 -29.04 0.79
N ILE A 52 44.05 -28.84 1.73
CA ILE A 52 45.33 -28.18 1.45
C ILE A 52 46.15 -29.02 0.48
N GLU A 53 46.27 -30.33 0.70
CA GLU A 53 46.96 -31.24 -0.23
C GLU A 53 46.31 -31.25 -1.62
N ALA A 54 44.97 -31.22 -1.68
CA ALA A 54 44.24 -31.11 -2.94
C ALA A 54 44.51 -29.78 -3.67
N LEU A 55 44.67 -28.67 -2.94
CA LEU A 55 45.00 -27.36 -3.50
C LEU A 55 46.44 -27.32 -4.05
N GLU A 56 47.39 -28.05 -3.46
CA GLU A 56 48.79 -28.10 -3.92
C GLU A 56 48.94 -28.73 -5.31
N VAL A 57 48.04 -29.66 -5.67
CA VAL A 57 48.08 -30.37 -6.97
C VAL A 57 47.06 -29.85 -7.98
N ALA A 58 46.18 -28.93 -7.59
CA ALA A 58 45.14 -28.37 -8.44
C ALA A 58 45.69 -27.31 -9.42
N GLU A 59 44.97 -27.10 -10.53
CA GLU A 59 45.28 -26.01 -11.44
C GLU A 59 45.03 -24.65 -10.79
N ALA A 60 45.84 -23.64 -11.12
CA ALA A 60 45.77 -22.31 -10.51
C ALA A 60 44.37 -21.68 -10.56
N LYS A 61 43.61 -21.93 -11.63
CA LYS A 61 42.23 -21.43 -11.78
C LYS A 61 41.29 -22.09 -10.77
N ASP A 62 41.44 -23.38 -10.53
CA ASP A 62 40.61 -24.14 -9.61
C ASP A 62 40.95 -23.80 -8.16
N VAL A 63 42.24 -23.60 -7.85
CA VAL A 63 42.69 -23.08 -6.55
C VAL A 63 42.02 -21.75 -6.24
N VAL A 64 42.06 -20.78 -7.17
CA VAL A 64 41.42 -19.47 -6.98
C VAL A 64 39.92 -19.63 -6.73
N LYS A 65 39.25 -20.50 -7.50
CA LYS A 65 37.82 -20.75 -7.33
C LYS A 65 37.51 -21.32 -5.95
N ILE A 66 38.21 -22.37 -5.52
CA ILE A 66 37.99 -23.02 -4.22
C ILE A 66 38.22 -22.04 -3.08
N VAL A 67 39.28 -21.24 -3.14
CA VAL A 67 39.58 -20.23 -2.12
C VAL A 67 38.49 -19.16 -2.07
N LEU A 68 38.01 -18.67 -3.22
CA LEU A 68 36.91 -17.70 -3.26
C LEU A 68 35.59 -18.28 -2.75
N ASP A 69 35.27 -19.52 -3.11
CA ASP A 69 34.06 -20.20 -2.66
C ASP A 69 34.10 -20.36 -1.13
N LYS A 70 35.26 -20.76 -0.57
CA LYS A 70 35.44 -20.90 0.89
C LYS A 70 35.38 -19.57 1.62
N ALA A 71 35.99 -18.53 1.06
CA ALA A 71 35.90 -17.17 1.60
C ALA A 71 34.45 -16.68 1.63
N ASN A 72 33.70 -16.91 0.55
CA ASN A 72 32.30 -16.52 0.49
C ASN A 72 31.44 -17.31 1.49
N GLU A 73 31.64 -18.63 1.62
CA GLU A 73 30.95 -19.46 2.61
C GLU A 73 31.18 -18.92 4.04
N PHE A 74 32.45 -18.71 4.42
CA PHE A 74 32.81 -18.16 5.73
C PHE A 74 32.19 -16.78 6.01
N ILE A 75 32.23 -15.89 5.01
CA ILE A 75 31.67 -14.54 5.15
C ILE A 75 30.14 -14.60 5.25
N THR A 76 29.49 -15.37 4.38
CA THR A 76 28.02 -15.48 4.35
C THR A 76 27.49 -16.04 5.66
N GLU A 77 28.03 -17.15 6.15
CA GLU A 77 27.60 -17.75 7.44
C GLU A 77 27.65 -16.77 8.60
N LYS A 78 28.62 -15.84 8.61
CA LYS A 78 28.80 -14.85 9.67
C LYS A 78 27.99 -13.58 9.49
N VAL A 79 27.55 -13.30 8.27
CA VAL A 79 26.80 -12.08 7.92
C VAL A 79 25.30 -12.33 7.85
N ASP A 80 24.85 -13.59 7.65
CA ASP A 80 23.44 -13.95 7.50
C ASP A 80 22.55 -13.50 8.68
N GLU A 81 23.05 -13.58 9.92
CA GLU A 81 22.32 -13.10 11.09
C GLU A 81 22.07 -11.59 11.03
N HIS A 82 23.07 -10.81 10.60
CA HIS A 82 22.97 -9.36 10.41
C HIS A 82 22.07 -9.01 9.22
N ASP A 83 22.13 -9.77 8.13
CA ASP A 83 21.25 -9.57 6.97
C ASP A 83 19.77 -9.84 7.35
N ALA A 84 19.52 -10.84 8.20
CA ALA A 84 18.19 -11.10 8.75
C ALA A 84 17.69 -9.98 9.69
N GLU A 85 18.56 -9.44 10.53
CA GLU A 85 18.25 -8.30 11.40
C GLU A 85 17.92 -7.04 10.57
N ILE A 86 18.78 -6.70 9.61
CA ILE A 86 18.58 -5.55 8.71
C ILE A 86 17.26 -5.68 7.96
N LYS A 87 16.95 -6.88 7.45
CA LYS A 87 15.69 -7.12 6.75
C LYS A 87 14.47 -6.88 7.63
N LYS A 88 14.46 -7.43 8.85
CA LYS A 88 13.37 -7.23 9.82
C LYS A 88 13.23 -5.75 10.20
N PHE A 89 14.36 -5.08 10.45
CA PHE A 89 14.34 -3.66 10.80
C PHE A 89 13.83 -2.80 9.64
N LYS A 90 14.20 -3.15 8.40
CA LYS A 90 13.67 -2.49 7.20
C LYS A 90 12.15 -2.66 7.06
N GLU A 91 11.62 -3.85 7.33
CA GLU A 91 10.18 -4.09 7.29
C GLU A 91 9.44 -3.19 8.30
N VAL A 92 9.97 -3.06 9.52
CA VAL A 92 9.43 -2.14 10.55
C VAL A 92 9.54 -0.67 10.10
N LEU A 93 10.68 -0.29 9.53
CA LEU A 93 10.90 1.07 9.03
C LEU A 93 9.95 1.42 7.87
N ASP A 94 9.72 0.49 6.95
CA ASP A 94 8.79 0.65 5.83
C ASP A 94 7.34 0.76 6.33
N GLU A 95 6.96 0.03 7.37
CA GLU A 95 5.65 0.19 8.03
C GLU A 95 5.52 1.55 8.71
N ASN A 96 6.53 1.98 9.47
CA ASN A 96 6.56 3.30 10.11
C ASN A 96 6.48 4.43 9.09
N ASN A 97 7.19 4.30 7.96
CA ASN A 97 7.12 5.23 6.82
C ASN A 97 5.69 5.39 6.29
N ARG A 98 5.01 4.27 6.01
CA ARG A 98 3.63 4.30 5.50
C ARG A 98 2.67 4.94 6.50
N ASN A 99 2.85 4.65 7.79
CA ASN A 99 2.03 5.25 8.85
C ASN A 99 2.25 6.76 8.95
N LEU A 100 3.50 7.21 8.90
CA LEU A 100 3.84 8.64 8.91
C LEU A 100 3.25 9.36 7.70
N GLU A 101 3.44 8.81 6.50
CA GLU A 101 2.90 9.37 5.26
C GLU A 101 1.37 9.48 5.29
N SER A 102 0.70 8.42 5.78
CA SER A 102 -0.76 8.39 5.95
C SER A 102 -1.23 9.47 6.93
N MET A 103 -0.55 9.63 8.07
CA MET A 103 -0.87 10.68 9.05
C MET A 103 -0.67 12.07 8.48
N SER A 104 0.45 12.32 7.78
CA SER A 104 0.71 13.60 7.14
C SER A 104 -0.33 13.94 6.07
N ALA A 105 -0.74 12.96 5.25
CA ALA A 105 -1.79 13.16 4.26
C ALA A 105 -3.14 13.47 4.92
N ARG A 106 -3.48 12.76 6.02
CA ARG A 106 -4.68 13.05 6.81
C ARG A 106 -4.66 14.47 7.38
N GLU A 107 -3.53 14.92 7.92
CA GLU A 107 -3.38 16.29 8.44
C GLU A 107 -3.53 17.34 7.34
N ARG A 108 -2.91 17.13 6.17
CA ARG A 108 -3.09 18.02 5.00
C ARG A 108 -4.54 18.06 4.54
N PHE A 109 -5.20 16.90 4.49
CA PHE A 109 -6.60 16.80 4.11
C PHE A 109 -7.50 17.55 5.10
N MET A 110 -7.34 17.35 6.41
CA MET A 110 -8.11 18.07 7.44
C MET A 110 -7.86 19.59 7.40
N ALA A 111 -6.63 20.01 7.09
CA ALA A 111 -6.31 21.43 6.94
C ALA A 111 -7.00 22.05 5.71
N LYS A 112 -7.19 21.27 4.64
CA LYS A 112 -7.87 21.68 3.41
C LYS A 112 -9.40 21.60 3.53
N HIS A 113 -9.89 20.62 4.27
CA HIS A 113 -11.30 20.30 4.47
C HIS A 113 -11.71 20.32 5.95
N PRO A 114 -11.62 21.48 6.63
CA PRO A 114 -11.97 21.60 8.04
C PRO A 114 -13.44 21.32 8.34
N GLU A 115 -14.30 21.34 7.32
CA GLU A 115 -15.73 21.02 7.38
C GLU A 115 -16.04 19.52 7.47
N VAL A 116 -15.09 18.67 7.11
CA VAL A 116 -15.30 17.21 7.06
C VAL A 116 -15.24 16.63 8.47
N ASP A 117 -16.31 15.95 8.86
CA ASP A 117 -16.32 15.11 10.05
C ASP A 117 -15.48 13.85 9.77
N MET A 118 -14.23 13.87 10.24
CA MET A 118 -13.27 12.81 9.97
C MET A 118 -13.67 11.46 10.56
N ASP A 119 -14.46 11.42 11.64
CA ASP A 119 -14.88 10.15 12.22
C ASP A 119 -15.94 9.50 11.30
N ALA A 120 -16.92 10.29 10.84
CA ALA A 120 -17.93 9.84 9.88
C ALA A 120 -17.31 9.49 8.51
N PHE A 121 -16.30 10.25 8.08
CA PHE A 121 -15.58 10.03 6.83
C PHE A 121 -14.78 8.72 6.84
N GLU A 122 -14.12 8.40 7.96
CA GLU A 122 -13.37 7.15 8.13
C GLU A 122 -14.31 5.94 8.21
N ASP A 123 -15.43 6.07 8.93
CA ASP A 123 -16.45 5.03 9.00
C ASP A 123 -17.05 4.74 7.61
N PHE A 124 -17.33 5.78 6.82
CA PHE A 124 -17.79 5.62 5.45
C PHE A 124 -16.80 4.82 4.60
N GLY A 125 -15.52 5.20 4.64
CA GLY A 125 -14.45 4.50 3.92
C GLY A 125 -14.29 3.04 4.33
N ALA A 126 -14.52 2.73 5.61
CA ALA A 126 -14.35 1.37 6.15
C ALA A 126 -15.56 0.45 5.88
N TYR A 127 -16.78 0.99 5.90
CA TYR A 127 -18.00 0.18 5.95
C TYR A 127 -18.98 0.42 4.79
N ASP A 128 -19.00 1.61 4.21
CA ASP A 128 -20.01 2.00 3.21
C ASP A 128 -19.47 2.04 1.78
N VAL A 129 -18.14 2.08 1.60
CA VAL A 129 -17.52 1.99 0.27
C VAL A 129 -17.55 0.54 -0.24
N GLN A 130 -18.08 0.35 -1.44
CA GLN A 130 -18.10 -0.96 -2.09
C GLN A 130 -16.67 -1.50 -2.30
N PRO A 131 -16.40 -2.81 -2.06
CA PRO A 131 -15.04 -3.36 -2.15
C PRO A 131 -14.33 -3.10 -3.48
N ARG A 132 -15.07 -3.10 -4.60
CA ARG A 132 -14.49 -2.79 -5.93
C ARG A 132 -13.99 -1.35 -5.99
N LYS A 133 -14.75 -0.40 -5.46
CA LYS A 133 -14.37 1.01 -5.39
C LYS A 133 -13.23 1.23 -4.40
N MET A 134 -13.22 0.52 -3.27
CA MET A 134 -12.11 0.60 -2.33
C MET A 134 -10.79 0.10 -2.96
N ASN A 135 -10.82 -0.94 -3.79
CA ASN A 135 -9.63 -1.40 -4.51
C ASN A 135 -9.15 -0.36 -5.53
N GLU A 136 -10.06 0.26 -6.30
CA GLU A 136 -9.70 1.35 -7.23
C GLU A 136 -9.05 2.54 -6.49
N LEU A 137 -9.57 2.86 -5.30
CA LEU A 137 -9.03 3.91 -4.43
C LEU A 137 -7.66 3.54 -3.84
N GLN A 138 -7.40 2.27 -3.55
CA GLN A 138 -6.13 1.82 -2.98
C GLN A 138 -4.95 1.97 -3.94
N ASP A 139 -5.20 1.97 -5.25
CA ASP A 139 -4.17 2.15 -6.28
C ASP A 139 -3.76 3.63 -6.46
N LEU A 140 -4.51 4.57 -5.87
CA LEU A 140 -4.23 6.00 -5.95
C LEU A 140 -3.23 6.47 -4.88
N PRO A 141 -2.46 7.54 -5.16
CA PRO A 141 -1.71 8.27 -4.12
C PRO A 141 -2.63 8.66 -2.95
N ILE A 142 -2.09 8.67 -1.73
CA ILE A 142 -2.91 8.86 -0.51
C ILE A 142 -3.72 10.16 -0.54
N ASP A 143 -3.11 11.26 -0.99
CA ASP A 143 -3.82 12.54 -1.11
C ASP A 143 -4.97 12.46 -2.12
N GLU A 144 -4.74 11.91 -3.32
CA GLU A 144 -5.78 11.73 -4.36
C GLU A 144 -6.90 10.78 -3.89
N ARG A 145 -6.52 9.72 -3.16
CA ARG A 145 -7.47 8.76 -2.58
C ARG A 145 -8.42 9.43 -1.59
N LEU A 146 -7.92 10.32 -0.73
CA LEU A 146 -8.74 11.03 0.25
C LEU A 146 -9.72 11.99 -0.44
N GLU A 147 -9.28 12.68 -1.49
CA GLU A 147 -10.16 13.56 -2.29
C GLU A 147 -11.27 12.78 -3.01
N GLU A 148 -10.93 11.64 -3.61
CA GLU A 148 -11.94 10.82 -4.30
C GLU A 148 -12.90 10.15 -3.31
N LEU A 149 -12.40 9.74 -2.15
CA LEU A 149 -13.25 9.25 -1.07
C LEU A 149 -14.21 10.35 -0.57
N LEU A 150 -13.76 11.60 -0.50
CA LEU A 150 -14.60 12.75 -0.17
C LEU A 150 -15.70 12.99 -1.20
N ASN A 151 -15.39 12.86 -2.49
CA ASN A 151 -16.39 12.95 -3.56
C ASN A 151 -17.49 11.90 -3.39
N LEU A 152 -17.11 10.66 -3.09
CA LEU A 152 -18.06 9.58 -2.83
C LEU A 152 -18.89 9.83 -1.57
N PHE A 153 -18.25 10.29 -0.49
CA PHE A 153 -18.91 10.64 0.76
C PHE A 153 -19.97 11.73 0.54
N ASN A 154 -19.62 12.80 -0.16
CA ASN A 154 -20.53 13.91 -0.47
C ASN A 154 -21.67 13.47 -1.41
N ALA A 155 -21.39 12.63 -2.40
CA ALA A 155 -22.39 12.12 -3.33
C ALA A 155 -23.45 11.23 -2.64
N GLN A 156 -23.05 10.48 -1.61
CA GLN A 156 -23.95 9.57 -0.87
C GLN A 156 -24.68 10.27 0.29
N ASN A 157 -24.01 11.19 0.99
CA ASN A 157 -24.55 11.87 2.17
C ASN A 157 -25.19 13.23 1.86
N GLY A 158 -25.15 13.67 0.60
CA GLY A 158 -25.93 14.80 0.13
C GLY A 158 -25.63 16.09 0.88
N THR A 159 -24.35 16.43 1.02
CA THR A 159 -23.95 17.80 1.37
C THR A 159 -24.21 18.67 0.14
N LYS A 160 -25.36 19.37 0.17
CA LYS A 160 -25.62 20.53 -0.68
C LYS A 160 -24.52 21.56 -0.41
N ASP A 161 -23.67 21.81 -1.40
CA ASP A 161 -23.32 23.18 -1.78
C ASP A 161 -22.76 23.23 -3.21
N ASP A 162 -23.50 23.98 -4.03
CA ASP A 162 -23.14 24.68 -5.27
C ASP A 162 -22.22 24.03 -6.30
N GLU A 163 -22.82 23.24 -7.19
CA GLU A 163 -22.73 23.54 -8.62
C GLU A 163 -24.12 23.50 -9.25
N LYS A 164 -24.74 24.68 -9.40
CA LYS A 164 -25.73 24.88 -10.47
C LYS A 164 -25.02 24.64 -11.80
N LYS A 165 -25.05 23.40 -12.28
CA LYS A 165 -24.96 23.12 -13.71
C LYS A 165 -26.16 23.79 -14.35
N GLU A 166 -25.94 24.99 -14.90
CA GLU A 166 -26.78 25.53 -15.96
C GLU A 166 -26.87 24.44 -17.03
N LEU A 167 -28.03 23.79 -17.12
CA LEU A 167 -28.40 23.04 -18.30
C LEU A 167 -28.36 24.03 -19.47
N PRO A 168 -27.70 23.71 -20.59
CA PRO A 168 -27.67 24.60 -21.73
C PRO A 168 -29.10 24.86 -22.20
N ASP A 169 -29.45 26.14 -22.31
CA ASP A 169 -30.69 26.58 -22.94
C ASP A 169 -30.70 26.19 -24.43
N ASP A 170 -31.93 25.92 -24.87
CA ASP A 170 -32.42 25.75 -26.23
C ASP A 170 -32.35 24.33 -26.84
N VAL A 171 -33.50 23.79 -27.25
CA VAL A 171 -34.12 24.21 -28.52
C VAL A 171 -35.64 23.93 -28.56
N ASP A 172 -36.33 24.86 -29.22
CA ASP A 172 -37.72 24.87 -29.70
C ASP A 172 -38.30 23.51 -30.11
N ASP A 173 -39.59 23.31 -29.75
CA ASP A 173 -40.53 22.71 -30.69
C ASP A 173 -41.89 23.45 -30.60
N VAL A 174 -42.04 24.40 -31.50
CA VAL A 174 -43.32 25.03 -31.85
C VAL A 174 -44.00 24.16 -32.91
N ALA A 175 -45.02 23.40 -32.51
CA ALA A 175 -46.22 23.01 -33.29
C ALA A 175 -46.94 21.89 -32.52
N GLY A 176 -48.24 21.87 -32.25
CA GLY A 176 -49.36 22.61 -32.81
C GLY A 176 -50.62 22.21 -32.04
N ALA A 177 -51.65 23.00 -32.22
CA ALA A 177 -52.84 23.05 -31.41
C ALA A 177 -53.87 21.92 -31.64
N THR A 178 -54.79 21.84 -30.67
CA THR A 178 -56.21 21.41 -30.72
C THR A 178 -56.59 19.99 -30.27
N GLY A 179 -57.66 19.92 -29.47
CA GLY A 179 -58.53 18.75 -29.26
C GLY A 179 -58.59 18.25 -27.81
N ASP A 180 -59.30 18.93 -26.92
CA ASP A 180 -60.67 18.58 -26.46
C ASP A 180 -60.83 17.21 -25.78
N ILE A 181 -61.07 17.28 -24.46
CA ILE A 181 -62.15 16.63 -23.67
C ILE A 181 -62.63 15.25 -24.16
N ASP A 182 -62.48 14.19 -23.35
CA ASP A 182 -63.66 13.47 -22.83
C ASP A 182 -63.42 12.56 -21.62
N LYS A 183 -64.49 12.44 -20.83
CA LYS A 183 -64.71 11.71 -19.58
C LYS A 183 -64.94 10.21 -19.83
N GLY A 184 -64.75 9.40 -18.77
CA GLY A 184 -65.30 8.04 -18.66
C GLY A 184 -64.44 7.17 -17.74
N GLU A 185 -64.67 7.18 -16.43
CA GLU A 185 -65.48 6.18 -15.70
C GLU A 185 -65.12 4.70 -15.97
N ALA A 186 -64.67 4.07 -14.87
CA ALA A 186 -65.13 2.78 -14.34
C ALA A 186 -64.55 1.46 -14.88
N ASN A 187 -63.89 0.77 -13.93
CA ASN A 187 -64.19 -0.60 -13.44
C ASN A 187 -63.58 -1.87 -14.09
N SER A 188 -63.34 -2.79 -13.15
CA SER A 188 -63.22 -4.27 -13.24
C SER A 188 -61.93 -4.85 -13.82
N ARG A 189 -61.06 -5.55 -13.07
CA ARG A 189 -61.12 -6.86 -12.34
C ARG A 189 -60.91 -8.07 -13.26
N VAL A 190 -60.09 -9.02 -12.75
CA VAL A 190 -59.86 -10.44 -13.13
C VAL A 190 -59.12 -10.71 -14.46
N ASP A 191 -58.26 -11.72 -14.66
CA ASP A 191 -57.96 -13.02 -14.00
C ASP A 191 -56.53 -13.43 -14.46
N ASP A 192 -55.67 -13.99 -13.60
CA ASP A 192 -55.30 -15.41 -13.46
C ASP A 192 -54.64 -16.15 -14.67
N ASN A 193 -53.56 -16.88 -14.32
CA ASN A 193 -52.93 -18.04 -14.97
C ASN A 193 -51.86 -17.87 -16.07
N PHE A 194 -50.60 -18.12 -15.69
CA PHE A 194 -49.77 -19.22 -16.24
C PHE A 194 -48.51 -19.40 -15.36
N ALA A 195 -48.52 -20.25 -14.35
CA ALA A 195 -48.11 -21.66 -14.39
C ALA A 195 -46.65 -21.91 -14.85
N GLU A 196 -45.85 -22.32 -13.86
CA GLU A 196 -44.89 -23.44 -13.88
C GLU A 196 -43.80 -23.51 -14.97
N ASN A 197 -42.52 -23.48 -14.54
CA ASN A 197 -41.64 -24.64 -14.78
C ASN A 197 -40.41 -24.66 -13.85
N TYR A 198 -40.36 -25.71 -13.01
CA TYR A 198 -39.22 -26.53 -12.58
C TYR A 198 -37.79 -26.00 -12.83
N GLY A 199 -36.89 -26.00 -11.86
CA GLY A 199 -36.59 -27.13 -10.97
C GLY A 199 -35.23 -27.72 -11.33
N GLN A 200 -34.33 -27.73 -10.33
CA GLN A 200 -33.21 -28.64 -10.09
C GLN A 200 -32.39 -29.22 -11.26
N ASN A 201 -31.06 -29.04 -11.16
CA ASN A 201 -29.96 -29.99 -11.44
C ASN A 201 -28.68 -29.14 -11.57
N ARG A 202 -27.53 -29.39 -10.95
CA ARG A 202 -26.94 -30.49 -10.18
C ARG A 202 -25.80 -29.89 -9.34
#